data_AF-A0A8S3SZN2-F1
#
_entry.id   AF-A0A8S3SZN2-F1
#
_cell.length_a   1.000
_cell.length_b   1.000
_cell.length_c   1.000
_cell.angle_alpha   90.00
_cell.angle_beta   90.00
_cell.angle_gamma   90.00
#
_symmetry.space_group_name_H-M   'P 1'
#
loop_
_entity.id
_entity.type
_entity.pdbx_description
1 polymer ?
#
loop_
_entity_poly.entity_id
_entity_poly.type
_entity_poly.pdbx_seq_one_letter_code
_entity_poly.pdbx_strand_id
1 'polypeptide(L)'
;MLWYPEYTYGIHRIYLECNGIHRIYLECYGIHRIYLECNGIHRIYLECHGIHRIYLECNGIHRIYLECYGIHRIYLECYGIHRIYLECYGIHRIYLECYGIHRIYLECYGIHRIYLECYGIHRIYLECYGIHRIYLECNGIHRIYFECYGIHRFYLECNGIHRIYLECYGIHRIYLECNGIHRIYLECYGIHRFYLECYGIHRIYLECYGIHRIYLECYGIQRIYLECYGIHRIYFRMLWYPENILRMLWYP
;
A
#
# COMPACT_ATOMS: atom_id res chain seq x y z
N MET A 1 -7.53 15.13 28.57
CA MET A 1 -6.46 14.28 29.14
C MET A 1 -5.29 14.28 28.17
N LEU A 2 -4.10 14.64 28.64
CA LEU A 2 -2.84 14.39 27.96
C LEU A 2 -2.21 13.23 28.74
N TRP A 3 -1.98 12.08 28.10
CA TRP A 3 -1.26 10.99 28.74
C TRP A 3 0.17 10.98 28.20
N TYR A 4 1.13 11.14 29.10
CA TYR A 4 2.57 11.13 28.84
C TYR A 4 3.21 10.14 29.81
N PRO A 5 3.59 8.93 29.41
CA PRO A 5 4.66 8.22 30.09
C PRO A 5 5.95 8.67 29.40
N GLU A 6 6.77 9.42 30.12
CA GLU A 6 8.14 9.64 29.70
C GLU A 6 8.87 8.30 29.84
N TYR A 7 9.12 7.66 28.69
CA TYR A 7 9.99 6.49 28.49
C TYR A 7 9.63 5.20 29.26
N THR A 8 9.20 4.17 28.53
CA THR A 8 8.99 2.83 29.08
C THR A 8 10.14 1.90 28.68
N TYR A 9 11.15 1.79 29.54
CA TYR A 9 12.26 0.82 29.38
C TYR A 9 11.95 -0.47 30.15
N GLY A 10 12.09 -1.63 29.49
CA GLY A 10 11.99 -2.94 30.15
C GLY A 10 10.56 -3.37 30.53
N ILE A 11 9.52 -2.65 30.09
CA ILE A 11 8.13 -3.07 30.25
C ILE A 11 7.83 -4.21 29.28
N HIS A 12 7.35 -5.34 29.80
CA HIS A 12 6.99 -6.48 28.94
C HIS A 12 5.80 -6.11 28.04
N ARG A 13 4.74 -5.47 28.58
CA ARG A 13 3.52 -5.15 27.83
C ARG A 13 2.90 -3.81 28.21
N ILE A 14 2.39 -3.09 27.22
CA ILE A 14 1.52 -1.91 27.38
C ILE A 14 0.13 -2.25 26.85
N TYR A 15 -0.89 -1.90 27.63
CA TYR A 15 -2.30 -1.99 27.26
C TYR A 15 -2.96 -0.66 27.62
N LEU A 16 -3.57 0.02 26.66
CA LEU A 16 -4.34 1.24 26.92
C LEU A 16 -5.65 1.22 26.14
N GLU A 17 -6.71 1.64 26.82
CA GLU A 17 -8.01 1.91 26.23
C GLU A 17 -8.32 3.40 26.45
N CYS A 18 -8.68 4.11 25.39
CA CYS A 18 -8.78 5.56 25.40
C CYS A 18 -10.02 6.04 24.64
N ASN A 19 -10.91 6.76 25.34
CA ASN A 19 -12.17 7.24 24.79
C ASN A 19 -12.29 8.77 24.94
N GLY A 20 -12.58 9.50 23.85
CA GLY A 20 -12.85 10.94 23.88
C GLY A 20 -11.64 11.82 24.22
N ILE A 21 -10.43 11.35 23.92
CA ILE A 21 -9.18 12.03 24.28
C ILE A 21 -8.74 13.00 23.18
N HIS A 22 -8.13 14.13 23.55
CA HIS A 22 -7.58 15.03 22.54
C HIS A 22 -6.29 14.48 21.89
N ARG A 23 -5.34 13.96 22.68
CA ARG A 23 -4.06 13.44 22.17
C ARG A 23 -3.54 12.26 22.98
N ILE A 24 -2.96 11.28 22.30
CA ILE A 24 -2.08 10.25 22.85
C ILE A 24 -0.68 10.48 22.26
N TYR A 25 0.33 10.47 23.12
CA TYR A 25 1.74 10.44 22.74
C TYR A 25 2.42 9.30 23.50
N LEU A 26 3.21 8.49 22.79
CA LEU A 26 3.85 7.31 23.35
C LEU A 26 5.21 7.10 22.70
N GLU A 27 6.23 6.92 23.53
CA GLU A 27 7.58 6.59 23.10
C GLU A 27 8.05 5.31 23.83
N CYS A 28 8.41 4.29 23.07
CA CYS A 28 8.54 2.92 23.56
C CYS A 28 9.83 2.25 23.07
N TYR A 29 10.59 1.66 24.00
CA TYR A 29 11.87 1.01 23.71
C TYR A 29 11.94 -0.41 24.30
N GLY A 30 12.27 -1.40 23.47
CA GLY A 30 12.56 -2.76 23.95
C GLY A 30 11.35 -3.48 24.57
N ILE A 31 10.14 -3.20 24.08
CA ILE A 31 8.89 -3.73 24.61
C ILE A 31 8.49 -5.02 23.87
N HIS A 32 7.91 -5.99 24.58
CA HIS A 32 7.41 -7.19 23.90
C HIS A 32 6.08 -6.95 23.19
N ARG A 33 5.11 -6.26 23.82
CA ARG A 33 3.79 -5.98 23.21
C ARG A 33 3.24 -4.60 23.56
N ILE A 34 2.67 -3.92 22.58
CA ILE A 34 1.79 -2.75 22.77
C ILE A 34 0.41 -3.11 22.21
N TYR A 35 -0.63 -2.82 22.98
CA TYR A 35 -2.04 -2.87 22.55
C TYR A 35 -2.70 -1.54 22.90
N LEU A 36 -3.19 -0.82 21.89
CA LEU A 36 -4.02 0.38 22.11
C LEU A 36 -5.37 0.22 21.43
N GLU A 37 -6.42 0.55 22.17
CA GLU A 37 -7.78 0.66 21.68
C GLU A 37 -8.26 2.10 21.89
N CYS A 38 -8.65 2.76 20.80
CA CYS A 38 -8.80 4.21 20.77
C CYS A 38 -10.09 4.60 20.05
N ASN A 39 -11.00 5.29 20.76
CA ASN A 39 -12.22 5.82 20.17
C ASN A 39 -12.36 7.33 20.36
N GLY A 40 -12.68 8.03 19.27
CA GLY A 40 -12.98 9.47 19.31
C GLY A 40 -11.77 10.33 19.71
N ILE A 41 -10.59 10.03 19.17
CA ILE A 41 -9.34 10.73 19.50
C ILE A 41 -8.96 11.73 18.41
N HIS A 42 -8.51 12.92 18.79
CA HIS A 42 -8.07 13.88 17.78
C HIS A 42 -6.67 13.56 17.21
N ARG A 43 -5.69 13.12 18.01
CA ARG A 43 -4.36 12.68 17.50
C ARG A 43 -3.75 11.53 18.29
N ILE A 44 -3.12 10.60 17.59
CA ILE A 44 -2.25 9.56 18.16
C ILE A 44 -0.87 9.72 17.53
N TYR A 45 0.17 9.76 18.36
CA TYR A 45 1.58 9.70 17.95
C TYR A 45 2.25 8.57 18.74
N LEU A 46 2.77 7.55 18.05
CA LEU A 46 3.62 6.54 18.68
C LEU A 46 4.97 6.48 17.97
N GLU A 47 6.03 6.45 18.76
CA GLU A 47 7.39 6.19 18.32
C GLU A 47 7.90 4.94 19.04
N CYS A 48 8.36 3.96 18.26
CA CYS A 48 8.56 2.59 18.72
C CYS A 48 9.87 2.01 18.21
N HIS A 49 10.72 1.55 19.13
CA HIS A 49 12.04 0.98 18.82
C HIS A 49 12.20 -0.40 19.47
N GLY A 50 12.52 -1.41 18.66
CA GLY A 50 12.83 -2.76 19.15
C GLY A 50 11.64 -3.46 19.80
N ILE A 51 10.46 -3.40 19.17
CA ILE A 51 9.22 -3.98 19.71
C ILE A 51 8.89 -5.30 19.03
N HIS A 52 8.47 -6.31 19.80
CA HIS A 52 8.06 -7.57 19.20
C HIS A 52 6.68 -7.49 18.53
N ARG A 53 5.66 -6.85 19.14
CA ARG A 53 4.35 -6.64 18.48
C ARG A 53 3.66 -5.34 18.88
N ILE A 54 3.03 -4.69 17.91
CA ILE A 54 2.13 -3.55 18.09
C ILE A 54 0.75 -3.93 17.54
N TYR A 55 -0.29 -3.68 18.33
CA TYR A 55 -1.71 -3.85 17.97
C TYR A 55 -2.43 -2.54 18.25
N LEU A 56 -3.10 -2.00 17.24
CA LEU A 56 -3.81 -0.72 17.32
C LEU A 56 -5.18 -0.85 16.69
N GLU A 57 -6.21 -0.64 17.49
CA GLU A 57 -7.60 -0.55 17.06
C GLU A 57 -8.09 0.88 17.26
N CYS A 58 -8.57 1.50 16.19
CA CYS A 58 -8.81 2.94 16.14
C CYS A 58 -10.14 3.27 15.45
N ASN A 59 -11.06 3.91 16.17
CA ASN A 59 -12.33 4.37 15.63
C ASN A 59 -12.51 5.89 15.80
N GLY A 60 -12.84 6.59 14.71
CA GLY A 60 -13.15 8.01 14.75
C GLY A 60 -11.95 8.87 15.16
N ILE A 61 -10.79 8.63 14.55
CA ILE A 61 -9.55 9.37 14.82
C ILE A 61 -9.29 10.42 13.76
N HIS A 62 -8.89 11.63 14.15
CA HIS A 62 -8.53 12.64 13.15
C HIS A 62 -7.13 12.41 12.55
N ARG A 63 -6.11 12.04 13.35
CA ARG A 63 -4.76 11.72 12.84
C ARG A 63 -4.07 10.62 13.63
N ILE A 64 -3.43 9.70 12.93
CA ILE A 64 -2.49 8.71 13.48
C ILE A 64 -1.13 8.93 12.82
N TYR A 65 -0.08 9.02 13.63
CA TYR A 65 1.32 9.02 13.21
C TYR A 65 2.04 7.90 13.95
N LEU A 66 2.70 7.00 13.22
CA LEU A 66 3.52 5.95 13.81
C LEU A 66 4.88 5.90 13.14
N GLU A 67 5.91 5.91 13.96
CA GLU A 67 7.30 5.75 13.57
C GLU A 67 7.86 4.50 14.25
N CYS A 68 8.39 3.57 13.46
CA CYS A 68 8.66 2.21 13.92
C CYS A 68 10.01 1.70 13.40
N TYR A 69 10.90 1.31 14.32
CA TYR A 69 12.21 0.76 14.02
C TYR A 69 12.39 -0.61 14.66
N GLY A 70 12.77 -1.61 13.87
CA GLY A 70 13.11 -2.94 14.38
C GLY A 70 11.92 -3.66 15.04
N ILE A 71 10.76 -3.63 14.38
CA ILE A 71 9.53 -4.26 14.88
C ILE A 71 9.30 -5.62 14.22
N HIS A 72 8.92 -6.63 15.00
CA HIS A 72 8.61 -7.93 14.37
C HIS A 72 7.20 -7.96 13.74
N ARG A 73 6.17 -7.36 14.37
CA ARG A 73 4.82 -7.25 13.78
C ARG A 73 4.08 -5.98 14.17
N ILE A 74 3.41 -5.38 13.19
CA ILE A 74 2.45 -4.29 13.38
C ILE A 74 1.10 -4.75 12.84
N TYR A 75 0.05 -4.56 13.64
CA TYR A 75 -1.35 -4.77 13.28
C TYR A 75 -2.12 -3.50 13.58
N LEU A 76 -2.82 -2.98 12.56
CA LEU A 76 -3.57 -1.74 12.61
C LEU A 76 -4.94 -1.95 11.99
N GLU A 77 -5.98 -1.73 12.79
CA GLU A 77 -7.37 -1.75 12.37
C GLU A 77 -7.98 -0.36 12.60
N CYS A 78 -8.54 0.22 11.55
CA CYS A 78 -8.87 1.63 11.50
C CYS A 78 -10.22 1.89 10.83
N TYR A 79 -11.16 2.51 11.56
CA TYR A 79 -12.46 2.93 11.04
C TYR A 79 -12.66 4.44 11.20
N GLY A 80 -13.03 5.12 10.11
CA GLY A 80 -13.39 6.53 10.16
C GLY A 80 -12.22 7.43 10.54
N ILE A 81 -11.07 7.28 9.88
CA ILE A 81 -9.86 8.05 10.15
C ILE A 81 -9.64 9.13 9.08
N HIS A 82 -9.31 10.35 9.47
CA HIS A 82 -9.02 11.37 8.48
C HIS A 82 -7.61 11.25 7.88
N ARG A 83 -6.57 10.93 8.67
CA ARG A 83 -5.21 10.68 8.15
C ARG A 83 -4.45 9.62 8.96
N ILE A 84 -3.78 8.73 8.24
CA ILE A 84 -2.78 7.79 8.78
C ILE A 84 -1.44 8.09 8.11
N TYR A 85 -0.39 8.24 8.92
CA TYR A 85 1.00 8.29 8.49
C TYR A 85 1.79 7.20 9.21
N LEU A 86 2.52 6.41 8.43
CA LEU A 86 3.29 5.26 8.89
C LEU A 86 4.69 5.31 8.28
N GLU A 87 5.69 5.36 9.14
CA GLU A 87 7.10 5.28 8.76
C GLU A 87 7.74 4.07 9.45
N CYS A 88 8.33 3.17 8.67
CA CYS A 88 8.68 1.83 9.11
C CYS A 88 10.05 1.39 8.57
N TYR A 89 10.96 1.06 9.47
CA TYR A 89 12.30 0.57 9.16
C TYR A 89 12.58 -0.78 9.81
N GLY A 90 12.97 -1.78 9.01
CA GLY A 90 13.38 -3.09 9.52
C GLY A 90 12.24 -3.85 10.19
N ILE A 91 11.09 -3.95 9.52
CA ILE A 91 9.89 -4.62 10.05
C ILE A 91 9.73 -6.00 9.42
N HIS A 92 9.39 -7.01 10.22
CA HIS A 92 9.14 -8.34 9.64
C HIS A 92 7.73 -8.45 9.03
N ARG A 93 6.67 -7.90 9.65
CA ARG A 93 5.31 -7.87 9.05
C ARG A 93 4.51 -6.63 9.44
N ILE A 94 3.80 -6.08 8.47
CA ILE A 94 2.79 -5.03 8.65
C ILE A 94 1.46 -5.56 8.12
N TYR A 95 0.41 -5.43 8.92
CA TYR A 95 -0.98 -5.71 8.56
C TYR A 95 -1.82 -4.48 8.86
N LEU A 96 -2.53 -3.99 7.84
CA LEU A 96 -3.34 -2.79 7.90
C LEU A 96 -4.71 -3.08 7.31
N GLU A 97 -5.75 -2.84 8.10
CA GLU A 97 -7.14 -2.93 7.69
C GLU A 97 -7.82 -1.58 7.93
N CYS A 98 -8.42 -1.02 6.88
CA CYS A 98 -8.78 0.39 6.83
C CYS A 98 -10.13 0.63 6.16
N TYR A 99 -11.08 1.21 6.89
CA TYR A 99 -12.42 1.53 6.42
C TYR A 99 -12.75 3.01 6.58
N GLY A 100 -13.18 3.65 5.49
CA GLY A 100 -13.63 5.05 5.53
C GLY A 100 -12.50 6.02 5.89
N ILE A 101 -11.36 5.90 5.20
CA ILE A 101 -10.16 6.72 5.46
C ILE A 101 -10.02 7.82 4.43
N HIS A 102 -9.73 9.05 4.84
CA HIS A 102 -9.49 10.12 3.86
C HIS A 102 -8.08 10.06 3.25
N ARG A 103 -7.02 9.79 4.02
CA ARG A 103 -5.65 9.62 3.50
C ARG A 103 -4.82 8.60 4.28
N ILE A 104 -4.10 7.75 3.56
CA ILE A 104 -3.04 6.89 4.08
C ILE A 104 -1.72 7.27 3.41
N TYR A 105 -0.67 7.46 4.20
CA TYR A 105 0.71 7.57 3.76
C TYR A 105 1.54 6.50 4.46
N LEU A 106 2.28 5.71 3.69
CA LEU A 106 3.13 4.62 4.16
C LEU A 106 4.51 4.74 3.53
N GLU A 107 5.53 4.80 4.36
CA GLU A 107 6.93 4.78 3.96
C GLU A 107 7.63 3.62 4.64
N CYS A 108 8.24 2.74 3.85
CA CYS A 108 8.67 1.42 4.30
C CYS A 108 10.04 1.05 3.75
N TYR A 109 10.98 0.74 4.64
CA TYR A 109 12.34 0.32 4.31
C TYR A 109 12.68 -1.02 4.96
N GLY A 110 13.14 -1.98 4.16
CA GLY A 110 13.62 -3.27 4.67
C GLY A 110 12.52 -4.09 5.34
N ILE A 111 11.37 -4.25 4.68
CA ILE A 111 10.21 -4.97 5.21
C ILE A 111 10.11 -6.37 4.60
N HIS A 112 9.84 -7.39 5.41
CA HIS A 112 9.65 -8.73 4.85
C HIS A 112 8.24 -8.94 4.26
N ARG A 113 7.16 -8.45 4.90
CA ARG A 113 5.79 -8.52 4.35
C ARG A 113 4.94 -7.32 4.72
N ILE A 114 4.19 -6.82 3.75
CA ILE A 114 3.11 -5.83 3.92
C ILE A 114 1.81 -6.44 3.41
N TYR A 115 0.76 -6.35 4.21
CA TYR A 115 -0.62 -6.65 3.84
C TYR A 115 -1.48 -5.41 4.13
N LEU A 116 -2.17 -4.91 3.12
CA LEU A 116 -3.08 -3.77 3.23
C LEU A 116 -4.44 -4.14 2.66
N GLU A 117 -5.49 -3.90 3.43
CA GLU A 117 -6.86 -4.07 3.02
C GLU A 117 -7.62 -2.76 3.27
N CYS A 118 -8.24 -2.23 2.23
CA CYS A 118 -8.69 -0.85 2.18
C CYS A 118 -10.06 -0.70 1.51
N TYR A 119 -11.02 -0.16 2.24
CA TYR A 119 -12.38 0.09 1.77
C TYR A 119 -12.79 1.55 1.95
N GLY A 120 -13.27 2.17 0.86
CA GLY A 120 -13.81 3.53 0.91
C GLY A 120 -12.75 4.58 1.27
N ILE A 121 -11.65 4.61 0.51
CA ILE A 121 -10.52 5.49 0.78
C ILE A 121 -10.39 6.60 -0.26
N HIS A 122 -10.13 7.83 0.17
CA HIS A 122 -9.96 8.92 -0.80
C HIS A 122 -8.54 8.93 -1.42
N ARG A 123 -7.47 8.73 -0.64
CA ARG A 123 -6.10 8.62 -1.17
C ARG A 123 -5.24 7.63 -0.41
N ILE A 124 -4.49 6.82 -1.14
CA ILE A 124 -3.39 6.01 -0.63
C ILE A 124 -2.09 6.44 -1.32
N TYR A 125 -1.05 6.57 -0.52
CA TYR A 125 0.32 6.80 -0.98
C TYR A 125 1.25 5.81 -0.27
N LEU A 126 2.07 5.10 -1.05
CA LEU A 126 2.96 4.05 -0.59
C LEU A 126 4.33 4.18 -1.25
N GLU A 127 5.35 4.42 -0.44
CA GLU A 127 6.77 4.39 -0.79
C GLU A 127 7.43 3.17 -0.15
N CYS A 128 8.10 2.34 -0.95
CA CYS A 128 8.59 1.04 -0.50
C CYS A 128 9.98 0.72 -1.07
N TYR A 129 10.93 0.44 -0.18
CA TYR A 129 12.31 0.11 -0.53
C TYR A 129 12.75 -1.20 0.12
N GLY A 130 13.21 -2.15 -0.69
CA GLY A 130 13.76 -3.42 -0.21
C GLY A 130 12.70 -4.29 0.47
N ILE A 131 11.61 -4.58 -0.22
CA ILE A 131 10.47 -5.33 0.32
C ILE A 131 10.40 -6.74 -0.26
N HIS A 132 10.27 -7.76 0.59
CA HIS A 132 10.15 -9.13 0.06
C HIS A 132 8.76 -9.42 -0.51
N ARG A 133 7.66 -9.01 0.15
CA ARG A 133 6.30 -9.19 -0.37
C ARG A 133 5.37 -8.03 0.00
N ILE A 134 4.59 -7.59 -0.96
CA ILE A 134 3.47 -6.66 -0.77
C ILE A 134 2.20 -7.34 -1.30
N TYR A 135 1.13 -7.31 -0.51
CA TYR A 135 -0.22 -7.67 -0.89
C TYR A 135 -1.17 -6.52 -0.54
N LEU A 136 -1.99 -6.13 -1.49
CA LEU A 136 -2.88 -4.98 -1.35
C LEU A 136 -4.24 -5.35 -1.95
N GLU A 137 -5.29 -5.16 -1.17
CA GLU A 137 -6.67 -5.27 -1.61
C GLU A 137 -7.38 -3.94 -1.39
N CYS A 138 -7.96 -3.39 -2.45
CA CYS A 138 -8.42 -2.01 -2.49
C CYS A 138 -9.79 -1.91 -3.16
N ASN A 139 -10.78 -1.43 -2.42
CA ASN A 139 -12.16 -1.35 -2.88
C ASN A 139 -12.72 0.07 -2.67
N GLY A 140 -13.22 0.69 -3.74
CA GLY A 140 -13.84 2.02 -3.69
C GLY A 140 -12.84 3.12 -3.32
N ILE A 141 -11.75 3.25 -4.08
CA ILE A 141 -10.68 4.21 -3.81
C ILE A 141 -10.61 5.30 -4.88
N HIS A 142 -10.47 6.56 -4.48
CA HIS A 142 -10.38 7.64 -5.46
C HIS A 142 -8.97 7.74 -6.10
N ARG A 143 -7.89 7.63 -5.33
CA ARG A 143 -6.51 7.63 -5.88
C ARG A 143 -5.57 6.72 -5.11
N ILE A 144 -4.74 6.00 -5.85
CA ILE A 144 -3.63 5.22 -5.32
C ILE A 144 -2.35 5.63 -6.03
N TYR A 145 -1.28 5.87 -5.26
CA TYR A 145 0.07 6.12 -5.75
C TYR A 145 1.03 5.14 -5.08
N PHE A 146 1.83 4.47 -5.89
CA PHE A 146 2.87 3.55 -5.47
C PHE A 146 4.20 3.92 -6.09
N GLU A 147 5.23 4.00 -5.26
CA GLU A 147 6.61 4.07 -5.68
C GLU A 147 7.40 2.96 -4.97
N CYS A 148 8.05 2.09 -5.75
CA CYS A 148 8.57 0.82 -5.24
C CYS A 148 9.94 0.49 -5.83
N TYR A 149 10.91 0.19 -4.97
CA TYR A 149 12.27 -0.18 -5.35
C TYR A 149 12.69 -1.50 -4.70
N GLY A 150 13.23 -2.42 -5.50
CA GLY A 150 13.82 -3.66 -4.99
C GLY A 150 12.80 -4.57 -4.31
N ILE A 151 11.72 -4.90 -5.02
CA ILE A 151 10.65 -5.75 -4.49
C ILE A 151 10.73 -7.16 -5.08
N HIS A 152 10.60 -8.19 -4.24
CA HIS A 152 10.57 -9.56 -4.77
C HIS A 152 9.20 -9.98 -5.29
N ARG A 153 8.10 -9.62 -4.62
CA ARG A 153 6.73 -9.86 -5.12
C ARG A 153 5.77 -8.73 -4.73
N PHE A 154 5.05 -8.22 -5.71
CA PHE A 154 3.98 -7.24 -5.53
C PHE A 154 2.68 -7.83 -6.08
N TYR A 155 1.63 -7.79 -5.26
CA TYR A 155 0.26 -8.14 -5.64
C TYR A 155 -0.67 -6.98 -5.29
N LEU A 156 -1.49 -6.58 -6.25
CA LEU A 156 -2.53 -5.58 -6.07
C LEU A 156 -3.83 -6.07 -6.69
N GLU A 157 -4.88 -6.11 -5.89
CA GLU A 157 -6.26 -6.33 -6.31
C GLU A 157 -7.07 -5.06 -6.05
N CYS A 158 -7.81 -4.62 -7.06
CA CYS A 158 -8.47 -3.33 -7.06
C CYS A 158 -9.85 -3.39 -7.69
N ASN A 159 -10.89 -2.96 -6.96
CA ASN A 159 -12.23 -2.78 -7.52
C ASN A 159 -12.74 -1.35 -7.30
N GLY A 160 -13.28 -0.73 -8.36
CA GLY A 160 -13.92 0.58 -8.28
C GLY A 160 -12.95 1.70 -7.93
N ILE A 161 -11.88 1.83 -8.71
CA ILE A 161 -10.82 2.81 -8.47
C ILE A 161 -10.85 3.94 -9.50
N HIS A 162 -10.73 5.19 -9.09
CA HIS A 162 -10.71 6.28 -10.07
C HIS A 162 -9.32 6.47 -10.72
N ARG A 163 -8.22 6.38 -9.97
CA ARG A 163 -6.86 6.46 -10.53
C ARG A 163 -5.86 5.58 -9.78
N ILE A 164 -5.04 4.85 -10.52
CA ILE A 164 -3.84 4.17 -10.03
C ILE A 164 -2.62 4.74 -10.76
N TYR A 165 -1.59 5.10 -9.99
CA TYR A 165 -0.25 5.36 -10.47
C TYR A 165 0.70 4.40 -9.77
N LEU A 166 1.53 3.69 -10.53
CA LEU A 166 2.50 2.73 -9.99
C LEU A 166 3.82 2.89 -10.73
N GLU A 167 4.85 3.24 -9.98
CA GLU A 167 6.22 3.36 -10.45
C GLU A 167 7.09 2.31 -9.74
N CYS A 168 7.79 1.50 -10.52
CA CYS A 168 8.42 0.28 -10.04
C CYS A 168 9.80 0.05 -10.64
N TYR A 169 10.79 -0.15 -9.77
CA TYR A 169 12.18 -0.39 -10.15
C TYR A 169 12.72 -1.69 -9.52
N GLY A 170 13.28 -2.56 -10.36
CA GLY A 170 13.97 -3.77 -9.90
C GLY A 170 13.04 -4.74 -9.19
N ILE A 171 11.95 -5.14 -9.85
CA ILE A 171 10.94 -6.01 -9.25
C ILE A 171 10.97 -7.41 -9.88
N HIS A 172 11.00 -8.46 -9.05
CA HIS A 172 11.02 -9.81 -9.60
C HIS A 172 9.64 -10.26 -10.12
N ARG A 173 8.54 -9.95 -9.43
CA ARG A 173 7.18 -10.26 -9.91
C ARG A 173 6.17 -9.18 -9.51
N ILE A 174 5.38 -8.75 -10.49
CA ILE A 174 4.19 -7.92 -10.29
C ILE A 174 2.96 -8.70 -10.79
N TYR A 175 1.91 -8.72 -9.97
CA TYR A 175 0.57 -9.18 -10.33
C TYR A 175 -0.44 -8.08 -9.99
N LEU A 176 -1.18 -7.63 -10.98
CA LEU A 176 -2.23 -6.63 -10.84
C LEU A 176 -3.55 -7.21 -11.35
N GLU A 177 -4.58 -7.19 -10.52
CA GLU A 177 -5.96 -7.51 -10.88
C GLU A 177 -6.83 -6.27 -10.64
N CYS A 178 -7.52 -5.81 -11.68
CA CYS A 178 -8.11 -4.49 -11.70
C CYS A 178 -9.50 -4.50 -12.35
N ASN A 179 -10.55 -4.20 -11.58
CA ASN A 179 -11.92 -4.13 -12.06
C ASN A 179 -12.52 -2.73 -11.89
N GLY A 180 -13.14 -2.20 -12.94
CA GLY A 180 -13.87 -0.94 -12.88
C GLY A 180 -12.97 0.25 -12.53
N ILE A 181 -11.93 0.47 -13.33
CA ILE A 181 -10.94 1.54 -13.09
C ILE A 181 -11.00 2.61 -14.17
N HIS A 182 -11.02 3.88 -13.76
CA HIS A 182 -11.07 4.96 -14.74
C HIS A 182 -9.71 5.24 -15.40
N ARG A 183 -8.60 5.23 -14.65
CA ARG A 183 -7.24 5.36 -15.22
C ARG A 183 -6.19 4.55 -14.46
N ILE A 184 -5.33 3.89 -15.21
CA ILE A 184 -4.14 3.21 -14.73
C ILE A 184 -2.91 3.80 -15.45
N TYR A 185 -1.90 4.18 -14.69
CA TYR A 185 -0.58 4.62 -15.16
C TYR A 185 0.48 3.73 -14.50
N LEU A 186 1.29 3.08 -15.31
CA LEU A 186 2.29 2.11 -14.85
C LEU A 186 3.62 2.43 -15.51
N GLU A 187 4.64 2.67 -14.71
CA GLU A 187 6.02 2.89 -15.13
C GLU A 187 6.89 1.82 -14.47
N CYS A 188 7.57 1.02 -15.28
CA CYS A 188 8.14 -0.25 -14.85
C CYS A 188 9.54 -0.46 -15.43
N TYR A 189 10.55 -0.56 -14.56
CA TYR A 189 11.95 -0.70 -14.92
C TYR A 189 12.57 -1.94 -14.29
N GLY A 190 13.20 -2.78 -15.10
CA GLY A 190 13.94 -3.96 -14.63
C GLY A 190 13.03 -4.99 -13.95
N ILE A 191 12.00 -5.45 -14.66
CA ILE A 191 11.02 -6.41 -14.12
C ILE A 191 11.24 -7.80 -14.70
N HIS A 192 11.28 -8.83 -13.85
CA HIS A 192 11.40 -10.20 -14.36
C HIS A 192 10.06 -10.78 -14.86
N ARG A 193 8.95 -10.56 -14.15
CA ARG A 193 7.61 -10.93 -14.65
C ARG A 193 6.56 -9.91 -14.25
N PHE A 194 5.77 -9.50 -15.22
CA PHE A 194 4.64 -8.59 -15.05
C PHE A 194 3.36 -9.27 -15.53
N TYR A 195 2.33 -9.27 -14.69
CA TYR A 195 1.00 -9.78 -15.00
C TYR A 195 -0.02 -8.69 -14.70
N LEU A 196 -0.87 -8.37 -15.67
CA LEU A 196 -1.99 -7.45 -15.51
C LEU A 196 -3.24 -8.10 -16.08
N GLU A 197 -4.23 -8.25 -15.20
CA GLU A 197 -5.58 -8.66 -15.52
C GLU A 197 -6.54 -7.50 -15.24
N CYS A 198 -7.34 -7.13 -16.24
CA CYS A 198 -8.14 -5.91 -16.21
C CYS A 198 -9.53 -6.12 -16.80
N TYR A 199 -10.57 -5.67 -16.09
CA TYR A 199 -11.95 -5.64 -16.58
C TYR A 199 -12.57 -4.24 -16.41
N GLY A 200 -13.13 -3.69 -17.49
CA GLY A 200 -13.86 -2.43 -17.45
C GLY A 200 -12.96 -1.23 -17.11
N ILE A 201 -11.94 -1.00 -17.93
CA ILE A 201 -10.96 0.07 -17.72
C ILE A 201 -11.11 1.17 -18.77
N HIS A 202 -11.19 2.43 -18.36
CA HIS A 202 -11.34 3.52 -19.33
C HIS A 202 -9.99 3.89 -20.00
N ARG A 203 -8.87 3.97 -19.26
CA ARG A 203 -7.54 4.20 -19.86
C ARG A 203 -6.42 3.45 -19.13
N ILE A 204 -5.51 2.87 -19.91
CA ILE A 204 -4.23 2.32 -19.43
C ILE A 204 -3.08 3.02 -20.17
N TYR A 205 -2.09 3.46 -19.40
CA TYR A 205 -0.77 3.86 -19.89
C TYR A 205 0.25 2.93 -19.22
N LEU A 206 1.05 2.24 -20.02
CA LEU A 206 2.07 1.32 -19.56
C LEU A 206 3.38 1.63 -20.26
N GLU A 207 4.38 2.04 -19.48
CA GLU A 207 5.75 2.25 -19.91
C GLU A 207 6.66 1.23 -19.25
N CYS A 208 7.34 0.43 -20.07
CA CYS A 208 8.14 -0.71 -19.65
C CYS A 208 9.56 -0.65 -20.20
N TYR A 209 10.55 -0.78 -19.34
CA TYR A 209 11.97 -0.83 -19.69
C TYR A 209 12.65 -2.05 -19.07
N GLY A 210 13.23 -2.91 -19.89
CA GLY A 210 13.98 -4.08 -19.42
C GLY A 210 13.09 -5.09 -18.69
N ILE A 211 12.06 -5.60 -19.37
CA ILE A 211 11.14 -6.59 -18.80
C ILE A 211 11.33 -7.96 -19.43
N HIS A 212 11.52 -9.01 -18.63
CA HIS A 212 11.72 -10.35 -19.18
C HIS A 212 10.42 -10.99 -19.69
N ARG A 213 9.30 -10.89 -18.95
CA ARG A 213 7.99 -11.39 -19.39
C ARG A 213 6.84 -10.48 -18.99
N ILE A 214 5.94 -10.23 -19.93
CA ILE A 214 4.68 -9.53 -19.70
C ILE A 214 3.51 -10.42 -20.13
N TYR A 215 2.49 -10.48 -19.29
CA TYR A 215 1.20 -11.11 -19.58
C TYR A 215 0.09 -10.09 -19.35
N LEU A 216 -0.65 -9.76 -20.41
CA LEU A 216 -1.74 -8.78 -20.37
C LEU A 216 -3.04 -9.48 -20.80
N GLU A 217 -4.00 -9.53 -19.88
CA GLU A 217 -5.33 -10.08 -20.10
C GLU A 217 -6.38 -9.01 -19.78
N CYS A 218 -7.03 -8.48 -20.81
CA CYS A 218 -7.78 -7.24 -20.72
C CYS A 218 -9.14 -7.35 -21.41
N TYR A 219 -10.21 -6.98 -20.70
CA TYR A 219 -11.59 -7.01 -21.18
C TYR A 219 -12.27 -5.65 -20.96
N GLY A 220 -12.95 -5.16 -21.99
CA GLY A 220 -13.70 -3.90 -21.88
C GLY A 220 -12.82 -2.69 -21.58
N ILE A 221 -11.72 -2.53 -22.33
CA ILE A 221 -10.81 -1.39 -22.19
C ILE A 221 -10.99 -0.38 -23.31
N GLN A 222 -11.25 0.90 -22.98
CA GLN A 222 -11.50 1.90 -24.02
C GLN A 222 -10.23 2.40 -24.71
N ARG A 223 -9.15 2.69 -23.95
CA ARG A 223 -7.87 3.14 -24.54
C ARG A 223 -6.67 2.53 -23.83
N ILE A 224 -5.70 2.08 -24.63
CA ILE A 224 -4.42 1.56 -24.14
C ILE A 224 -3.27 2.22 -24.91
N TYR A 225 -2.29 2.71 -24.15
CA TYR A 225 -1.02 3.20 -24.63
C TYR A 225 0.09 2.34 -24.04
N LEU A 226 0.89 1.73 -24.91
CA LEU A 226 2.01 0.87 -24.52
C LEU A 226 3.31 1.40 -25.14
N GLU A 227 4.30 1.67 -24.29
CA GLU A 227 5.65 1.98 -24.71
C GLU A 227 6.63 1.04 -24.00
N CYS A 228 7.39 0.30 -24.80
CA CYS A 228 8.00 -0.94 -24.37
C CYS A 228 9.40 -1.08 -24.97
N TYR A 229 10.43 -1.13 -24.12
CA TYR A 229 11.84 -1.21 -24.49
C TYR A 229 12.52 -2.41 -23.82
N GLY A 230 13.26 -3.22 -24.59
CA GLY A 230 14.05 -4.32 -24.04
C GLY A 230 13.19 -5.41 -23.40
N ILE A 231 12.21 -5.92 -24.15
CA ILE A 231 11.27 -6.94 -23.66
C ILE A 231 11.52 -8.27 -24.33
N HIS A 232 11.78 -9.33 -23.54
CA HIS A 232 12.06 -10.65 -24.10
C HIS A 232 10.79 -11.38 -24.54
N ARG A 233 9.70 -11.38 -23.76
CA ARG A 233 8.43 -12.01 -24.14
C ARG A 233 7.22 -11.23 -23.69
N ILE A 234 6.23 -11.11 -24.58
CA ILE A 234 4.92 -10.54 -24.30
C ILE A 234 3.83 -11.51 -24.74
N TYR A 235 2.81 -11.66 -23.89
CA TYR A 235 1.57 -12.35 -24.18
C TYR A 235 0.41 -11.38 -24.03
N PHE A 236 -0.46 -11.32 -25.04
CA PHE A 236 -1.66 -10.49 -25.05
C PHE A 236 -2.90 -11.34 -25.24
N ARG A 237 -3.91 -11.10 -24.41
CA ARG A 237 -5.29 -11.52 -24.64
C ARG A 237 -6.19 -10.32 -24.41
N MET A 238 -6.86 -9.88 -25.48
CA MET A 238 -7.74 -8.72 -25.40
C MET A 238 -9.06 -9.02 -26.12
N LEU A 239 -10.17 -8.71 -25.46
CA LEU A 239 -11.52 -8.77 -26.04
C LEU A 239 -12.09 -7.34 -26.16
N TRP A 240 -12.28 -6.92 -27.41
CA TRP A 240 -12.51 -5.53 -27.83
C TRP A 240 -14.00 -5.21 -28.07
N TYR A 241 -14.39 -3.97 -27.77
CA TYR A 241 -15.57 -3.31 -28.32
C TYR A 241 -15.16 -2.44 -29.53
N PRO A 242 -16.06 -2.19 -30.51
CA PRO A 242 -15.72 -1.53 -31.77
C PRO A 242 -15.19 -0.07 -31.65
N GLU A 243 -15.36 0.60 -30.51
CA GLU A 243 -14.95 2.01 -30.31
C GLU A 243 -13.57 2.19 -29.63
N ASN A 244 -12.87 1.10 -29.34
CA ASN A 244 -11.65 1.12 -28.55
C ASN A 244 -10.41 1.55 -29.39
N ILE A 245 -9.41 2.17 -28.74
CA ILE A 245 -8.16 2.62 -29.38
C ILE A 245 -6.93 1.95 -28.75
N LEU A 246 -6.09 1.31 -29.58
CA LEU A 246 -4.77 0.80 -29.19
C LEU A 246 -3.65 1.63 -29.83
N ARG A 247 -2.68 2.08 -29.04
CA ARG A 247 -1.40 2.60 -29.53
C ARG A 247 -0.25 1.84 -28.87
N MET A 248 0.62 1.26 -29.69
CA MET A 248 1.76 0.46 -29.22
C MET A 248 3.04 0.90 -29.94
N LEU A 249 4.07 1.21 -29.15
CA LEU A 249 5.44 1.42 -29.60
C LEU A 249 6.32 0.35 -28.95
N TRP A 250 7.06 -0.38 -29.78
CA TRP A 250 7.92 -1.47 -29.33
C TRP A 250 9.32 -1.34 -29.92
N TYR A 251 10.32 -1.39 -29.03
CA TYR A 251 11.73 -1.33 -29.36
C TYR A 251 12.42 -2.55 -28.74
N PRO A 252 13.01 -3.43 -29.57
CA PRO A 252 13.69 -4.64 -29.10
C PRO A 252 14.89 -4.34 -28.20
#